data_AF-A0A359EGI6-F1
#
_entry.id   AF-A0A359EGI6-F1
#
_cell.length_a   1.000
_cell.length_b   1.000
_cell.length_c   1.000
_cell.angle_alpha   90.00
_cell.angle_beta   90.00
_cell.angle_gamma   90.00
#
_symmetry.space_group_name_H-M   'P 1'
#
loop_
_entity.id
_entity.type
_entity.pdbx_description
1 polymer ?
#
loop_
_entity_poly.entity_id
_entity_poly.type
_entity_poly.pdbx_seq_one_letter_code
_entity_poly.pdbx_strand_id
1 'polypeptide(L)'
;TYYLTKGWFEVGSDPLSEYEKLTEKYGIETADWLMETQYQHYKRLLFVAHHPEDLETYRPRALEVAAYCERFGMRYEEYLGSQEFLGQIAAALTDQHAPPPEFVVVSPGGTLTQEMFR
;
A
#
# COMPACT_ATOMS: atom_id res chain seq x y z
N THR A 1 1.52 2.37 6.97
CA THR A 1 1.61 1.12 6.19
C THR A 1 2.41 1.40 4.95
N TYR A 2 3.37 0.55 4.60
CA TYR A 2 4.03 0.54 3.29
C TYR A 2 3.34 -0.51 2.42
N TYR A 3 3.00 -0.16 1.19
CA TYR A 3 2.20 -1.02 0.31
C TYR A 3 3.10 -1.61 -0.77
N LEU A 4 3.01 -2.93 -0.95
CA LEU A 4 3.61 -3.66 -2.06
C LEU A 4 2.50 -4.10 -3.01
N THR A 5 2.82 -4.10 -4.30
CA THR A 5 2.01 -4.68 -5.38
C THR A 5 2.93 -5.49 -6.28
N LYS A 6 2.38 -6.32 -7.17
CA LYS A 6 3.21 -7.14 -8.06
C LYS A 6 4.26 -6.36 -8.86
N GLY A 7 3.95 -5.11 -9.23
CA GLY A 7 4.86 -4.25 -9.99
C GLY A 7 6.17 -3.96 -9.25
N TRP A 8 6.15 -3.93 -7.91
CA TRP A 8 7.37 -3.76 -7.11
C TRP A 8 8.34 -4.93 -7.29
N PHE A 9 7.81 -6.15 -7.40
CA PHE A 9 8.60 -7.35 -7.61
C PHE A 9 9.05 -7.49 -9.06
N GLU A 10 8.16 -7.19 -10.02
CA GLU A 10 8.47 -7.26 -11.46
C GLU A 10 9.57 -6.30 -11.89
N VAL A 11 9.62 -5.10 -11.29
CA VAL A 11 10.65 -4.09 -11.57
C VAL A 11 11.89 -4.28 -10.69
N GLY A 12 11.81 -5.14 -9.66
CA GLY A 12 12.88 -5.35 -8.69
C GLY A 12 13.18 -4.08 -7.91
N SER A 13 12.15 -3.34 -7.51
CA SER A 13 12.27 -2.11 -6.70
C SER A 13 11.65 -2.25 -5.32
N ASP A 14 11.37 -3.48 -4.89
CA ASP A 14 10.98 -3.76 -3.52
C ASP A 14 12.08 -3.34 -2.50
N PRO A 15 11.73 -3.16 -1.21
CA PRO A 15 12.68 -2.73 -0.18
C PRO A 15 14.00 -3.51 -0.12
N LEU A 16 13.98 -4.83 -0.36
CA LEU A 16 15.21 -5.63 -0.31
C LEU A 16 16.06 -5.38 -1.56
N SER A 17 15.47 -5.36 -2.75
CA SER A 17 16.21 -5.02 -3.98
C SER A 17 16.79 -3.61 -3.96
N GLU A 18 16.07 -2.63 -3.40
CA GLU A 18 16.60 -1.27 -3.26
C GLU A 18 17.77 -1.21 -2.28
N TYR A 19 17.72 -1.98 -1.18
CA TYR A 19 18.87 -2.10 -0.27
C TYR A 19 20.11 -2.65 -0.97
N GLU A 20 19.95 -3.71 -1.78
CA GLU A 20 21.05 -4.33 -2.53
C GLU A 20 21.69 -3.32 -3.50
N LYS A 21 20.88 -2.59 -4.26
CA LYS A 21 21.35 -1.52 -5.17
C LYS A 21 22.06 -0.38 -4.42
N LEU A 22 21.52 0.05 -3.28
CA LEU A 22 22.13 1.09 -2.47
C LEU A 22 23.45 0.63 -1.85
N THR A 23 23.53 -0.63 -1.44
CA THR A 23 24.75 -1.23 -0.88
C THR A 23 25.85 -1.29 -1.93
N GLU A 24 25.53 -1.71 -3.17
CA GLU A 24 26.48 -1.71 -4.28
C GLU A 24 26.98 -0.29 -4.60
N LYS A 25 26.08 0.70 -4.57
CA LYS A 25 26.39 2.08 -4.96
C LYS A 25 27.13 2.89 -3.90
N TYR A 26 26.78 2.72 -2.63
CA TYR A 26 27.18 3.61 -1.54
C TYR A 26 27.82 2.89 -0.34
N GLY A 27 27.91 1.57 -0.38
CA GLY A 27 28.36 0.75 0.74
C GLY A 27 27.29 0.56 1.81
N ILE A 28 27.56 -0.39 2.71
CA ILE A 28 26.61 -0.88 3.72
C ILE A 28 26.17 0.24 4.67
N GLU A 29 27.11 1.02 5.23
CA GLU A 29 26.79 2.05 6.22
C GLU A 29 25.80 3.10 5.69
N THR A 30 26.06 3.61 4.48
CA THR A 30 25.18 4.60 3.85
C THR A 30 23.83 3.97 3.47
N ALA A 31 23.83 2.75 2.94
CA ALA A 31 22.60 2.05 2.59
C ALA A 31 21.72 1.79 3.81
N ASP A 32 22.31 1.34 4.92
CA ASP A 32 21.61 1.12 6.18
C ASP A 32 20.97 2.41 6.70
N TRP A 33 21.74 3.50 6.76
CA TRP A 33 21.23 4.80 7.21
C TRP A 33 20.07 5.30 6.34
N LEU A 34 20.17 5.17 5.01
CA LEU A 34 19.11 5.55 4.07
C LEU A 34 17.84 4.73 4.31
N MET A 35 17.97 3.40 4.44
CA MET A 35 16.82 2.52 4.61
C MET A 35 16.15 2.70 5.96
N GLU A 36 16.92 2.84 7.04
CA GLU A 36 16.38 3.15 8.38
C GLU A 36 15.62 4.47 8.37
N THR A 37 16.20 5.51 7.78
CA THR A 37 15.55 6.83 7.67
C THR A 37 14.27 6.77 6.83
N GLN A 38 14.29 6.02 5.72
CA GLN A 38 13.14 5.85 4.84
C GLN A 38 11.99 5.10 5.53
N TYR A 39 12.31 4.08 6.34
CA TYR A 39 11.32 3.14 6.84
C TYR A 39 10.89 3.33 8.31
N GLN A 40 11.56 4.18 9.09
CA GLN A 40 11.36 4.38 10.55
C GLN A 40 9.90 4.60 11.04
N HIS A 41 9.03 5.19 10.21
CA HIS A 41 7.66 5.52 10.60
C HIS A 41 6.62 4.51 10.12
N TYR A 42 7.03 3.51 9.34
CA TYR A 42 6.14 2.44 8.90
C TYR A 42 6.08 1.33 9.94
N LYS A 43 4.87 0.82 10.20
CA LYS A 43 4.60 -0.26 11.18
C LYS A 43 4.09 -1.54 10.54
N ARG A 44 3.73 -1.48 9.26
CA ARG A 44 3.12 -2.57 8.52
C ARG A 44 3.61 -2.54 7.08
N LEU A 45 3.98 -3.71 6.57
CA LEU A 45 4.21 -4.00 5.17
C LEU A 45 2.99 -4.77 4.65
N LEU A 46 2.24 -4.21 3.70
CA LEU A 46 1.03 -4.83 3.16
C LEU A 46 1.23 -5.19 1.70
N PHE A 47 1.24 -6.49 1.37
CA PHE A 47 1.21 -6.93 -0.02
C PHE A 47 -0.24 -6.98 -0.52
N VAL A 48 -0.54 -6.11 -1.49
CA VAL A 48 -1.84 -5.99 -2.13
C VAL A 48 -1.81 -6.69 -3.49
N ALA A 49 -2.72 -7.64 -3.66
CA ALA A 49 -2.94 -8.38 -4.89
C ALA A 49 -4.31 -8.05 -5.50
N HIS A 50 -4.42 -8.17 -6.83
CA HIS A 50 -5.68 -8.01 -7.54
C HIS A 50 -6.37 -9.35 -7.82
N HIS A 51 -5.58 -10.41 -7.97
CA HIS A 51 -6.05 -11.77 -8.18
C HIS A 51 -5.42 -12.71 -7.15
N PRO A 52 -6.12 -13.78 -6.72
CA PRO A 52 -5.54 -14.80 -5.84
C PRO A 52 -4.23 -15.38 -6.39
N GLU A 53 -4.13 -15.53 -7.71
CA GLU A 53 -2.93 -16.02 -8.39
C GLU A 53 -1.71 -15.09 -8.22
N ASP A 54 -1.94 -13.78 -8.11
CA ASP A 54 -0.86 -12.83 -7.82
C ASP A 54 -0.29 -13.07 -6.41
N LEU A 55 -1.14 -13.39 -5.42
CA LEU A 55 -0.66 -13.74 -4.07
C LEU A 55 0.21 -14.98 -4.12
N GLU A 56 -0.27 -16.07 -4.72
CA GLU A 56 0.50 -17.32 -4.78
C GLU A 56 1.83 -17.15 -5.52
N THR A 57 1.83 -16.42 -6.63
CA THR A 57 3.01 -16.20 -7.46
C THR A 57 4.08 -15.39 -6.74
N TYR A 58 3.68 -14.31 -6.05
CA TYR A 58 4.62 -13.35 -5.49
C TYR A 58 4.85 -13.49 -3.99
N ARG A 59 4.07 -14.30 -3.26
CA ARG A 59 4.24 -14.54 -1.81
C ARG A 59 5.66 -14.95 -1.44
N PRO A 60 6.36 -15.84 -2.16
CA PRO A 60 7.74 -16.17 -1.81
C PRO A 60 8.65 -14.93 -1.74
N ARG A 61 8.60 -14.07 -2.77
CA ARG A 61 9.36 -12.82 -2.78
C ARG A 61 8.87 -11.84 -1.72
N ALA A 62 7.57 -11.72 -1.53
CA ALA A 62 7.00 -10.84 -0.51
C ALA A 62 7.45 -11.23 0.90
N LEU A 63 7.61 -12.53 1.19
CA LEU A 63 8.12 -13.03 2.47
C LEU A 63 9.61 -12.74 2.67
N GLU A 64 10.45 -12.81 1.63
CA GLU A 64 11.86 -12.38 1.71
C GLU A 64 11.96 -10.89 2.05
N VAL A 65 11.17 -10.07 1.36
CA VAL A 65 11.09 -8.63 1.60
C VAL A 65 10.55 -8.34 3.00
N ALA A 66 9.56 -9.10 3.46
CA ALA A 66 9.03 -9.00 4.81
C ALA A 66 10.11 -9.28 5.85
N ALA A 67 10.86 -10.37 5.70
CA ALA A 67 11.95 -10.73 6.60
C ALA A 67 13.02 -9.64 6.68
N TYR A 68 13.37 -9.02 5.55
CA TYR A 68 14.24 -7.84 5.55
C TYR A 68 13.61 -6.67 6.32
N CYS A 69 12.33 -6.37 6.07
CA CYS A 69 11.62 -5.26 6.70
C CYS A 69 11.33 -5.45 8.20
N GLU A 70 11.48 -6.66 8.75
CA GLU A 70 11.39 -6.91 10.19
C GLU A 70 12.39 -6.07 10.99
N ARG A 71 13.55 -5.74 10.41
CA ARG A 71 14.56 -4.86 11.04
C ARG A 71 14.02 -3.45 11.34
N PHE A 72 12.99 -3.01 10.62
CA PHE A 72 12.31 -1.73 10.83
C PHE A 72 11.08 -1.85 11.74
N GLY A 73 10.79 -3.04 12.26
CA GLY A 73 9.64 -3.32 13.10
C GLY A 73 8.32 -3.38 12.33
N MET A 74 8.34 -3.71 11.04
CA MET A 74 7.13 -3.85 10.24
C MET A 74 6.52 -5.24 10.38
N ARG A 75 5.19 -5.30 10.59
CA ARG A 75 4.42 -6.54 10.45
C ARG A 75 4.00 -6.76 9.01
N TYR A 76 4.19 -7.97 8.50
CA TYR A 76 3.70 -8.37 7.17
C TYR A 76 2.22 -8.78 7.20
N GLU A 77 1.45 -8.30 6.22
CA GLU A 77 0.06 -8.67 5.97
C GLU A 77 -0.16 -8.83 4.45
N GLU A 78 -1.10 -9.68 4.05
CA GLU A 78 -1.58 -9.82 2.68
C GLU A 78 -3.01 -9.29 2.56
N TYR A 79 -3.32 -8.64 1.44
CA TYR A 79 -4.65 -8.15 1.14
C TYR A 79 -5.02 -8.44 -0.31
N LEU A 80 -6.10 -9.20 -0.49
CA LEU A 80 -6.72 -9.37 -1.80
C LEU A 80 -7.72 -8.23 -2.02
N GLY A 81 -7.47 -7.40 -3.04
CA GLY A 81 -8.34 -6.30 -3.41
C GLY A 81 -9.74 -6.76 -3.82
N SER A 82 -10.72 -5.89 -3.63
CA SER A 82 -12.11 -6.10 -4.05
C SER A 82 -12.60 -4.93 -4.91
N GLN A 83 -13.70 -5.15 -5.64
CA GLN A 83 -14.39 -4.10 -6.40
C GLN A 83 -15.53 -3.45 -5.61
N GLU A 84 -15.67 -3.78 -4.33
CA GLU A 84 -16.80 -3.36 -3.49
C GLU A 84 -16.94 -1.83 -3.46
N PHE A 85 -15.83 -1.12 -3.27
CA PHE A 85 -15.82 0.34 -3.23
C PHE A 85 -16.29 0.99 -4.55
N LEU A 86 -15.97 0.38 -5.70
CA LEU A 86 -16.48 0.84 -7.00
C LEU A 86 -18.00 0.63 -7.10
N GLY A 87 -18.51 -0.49 -6.58
CA GLY A 87 -19.94 -0.73 -6.46
C GLY A 87 -20.64 0.30 -5.57
N GLN A 88 -20.02 0.66 -4.44
CA GLN A 88 -20.53 1.70 -3.54
C GLN A 88 -20.55 3.09 -4.22
N ILE A 89 -19.51 3.45 -4.98
CA ILE A 89 -19.49 4.67 -5.80
C ILE A 89 -20.64 4.66 -6.81
N ALA A 90 -20.79 3.58 -7.57
CA ALA A 90 -21.84 3.47 -8.59
C ALA A 90 -23.25 3.60 -7.99
N ALA A 91 -23.47 2.99 -6.81
CA ALA A 91 -24.72 3.13 -6.07
C ALA A 91 -24.98 4.59 -5.64
N ALA A 92 -23.97 5.25 -5.04
CA ALA A 92 -24.09 6.64 -4.59
C ALA A 92 -24.33 7.64 -5.75
N LEU A 93 -23.83 7.34 -6.95
CA LEU A 93 -24.11 8.15 -8.14
C LEU A 93 -25.56 8.01 -8.64
N THR A 94 -26.20 6.88 -8.37
CA THR A 94 -27.55 6.55 -8.87
C THR A 94 -28.63 6.93 -7.87
N ASP A 95 -28.39 6.73 -6.58
CA ASP A 95 -29.30 7.12 -5.49
C ASP A 95 -28.54 7.94 -4.43
N GLN A 96 -28.81 9.25 -4.44
CA GLN A 96 -28.18 10.23 -3.54
C GLN A 96 -28.98 10.47 -2.26
N HIS A 97 -30.15 9.83 -2.08
CA HIS A 97 -30.97 10.03 -0.87
C HIS A 97 -30.43 9.32 0.36
N ALA A 98 -29.61 8.27 0.18
CA ALA A 98 -28.96 7.54 1.25
C ALA A 98 -27.59 7.00 0.79
N PRO A 99 -26.59 7.86 0.57
CA PRO A 99 -25.25 7.40 0.24
C PRO A 99 -24.68 6.56 1.41
N PRO A 100 -23.81 5.58 1.13
CA PRO A 100 -23.12 4.86 2.21
C PRO A 100 -22.36 5.85 3.10
N PRO A 101 -22.16 5.54 4.40
CA PRO A 101 -21.57 6.47 5.37
C PRO A 101 -20.14 6.91 5.00
N GLU A 102 -19.46 6.14 4.16
CA GLU A 102 -18.13 6.41 3.62
C GLU A 102 -18.11 7.58 2.61
N PHE A 103 -19.28 8.05 2.15
CA PHE A 103 -19.41 9.03 1.07
C PHE A 103 -20.05 10.33 1.52
N VAL A 104 -19.40 11.43 1.16
CA VAL A 104 -19.99 12.78 1.16
C VAL A 104 -20.44 13.08 -0.26
N VAL A 105 -21.75 13.27 -0.48
CA VAL A 105 -22.30 13.64 -1.78
C VAL A 105 -22.64 15.13 -1.77
N VAL A 106 -21.94 15.91 -2.60
CA VAL A 106 -22.18 17.35 -2.76
C VAL A 106 -22.93 17.59 -4.06
N SER A 107 -24.15 18.11 -3.97
CA SER A 107 -24.95 18.45 -5.15
C SER A 107 -24.31 19.57 -5.99
N PRO A 108 -24.67 19.71 -7.27
CA PRO A 108 -24.19 20.82 -8.10
C PRO A 108 -24.44 22.19 -7.45
N GLY A 109 -23.40 23.01 -7.36
CA GLY A 109 -23.44 24.31 -6.67
C GLY A 109 -23.30 24.25 -5.14
N GLY A 110 -23.24 23.04 -4.56
CA GLY A 110 -22.95 22.83 -3.15
C GLY A 110 -21.49 23.17 -2.79
N THR A 111 -21.27 23.51 -1.52
CA THR A 111 -19.93 23.82 -0.99
C THR A 111 -19.41 22.64 -0.18
N LEU A 112 -18.22 22.16 -0.53
CA LEU A 112 -17.50 21.16 0.25
C LEU A 112 -16.81 21.84 1.44
N THR A 113 -17.04 21.36 2.66
CA THR A 113 -16.40 21.89 3.87
C THR A 113 -15.63 20.79 4.61
N GLN A 114 -14.65 21.20 5.43
CA GLN A 114 -13.87 20.25 6.24
C GLN A 114 -14.72 19.52 7.29
N GLU A 115 -15.80 20.13 7.76
CA GLU A 115 -16.68 19.55 8.79
C GLU A 115 -17.41 18.30 8.30
N MET A 116 -17.55 18.13 6.98
CA MET A 116 -18.17 16.95 6.38
C MET A 116 -17.31 15.67 6.51
N PHE A 117 -16.04 15.81 6.92
CA PHE A 117 -15.09 14.70 7.07
C PHE A 117 -14.66 14.48 8.52
N ARG A 118 -15.33 15.11 9.49
CA ARG A 118 -15.04 15.00 10.93
C ARG A 118 -15.88 13.95 11.62
#